data_AF-A0A9D5F733-F1
#
_entry.id   AF-A0A9D5F733-F1
#
_cell.length_a   1.000
_cell.length_b   1.000
_cell.length_c   1.000
_cell.angle_alpha   90.00
_cell.angle_beta   90.00
_cell.angle_gamma   90.00
#
_symmetry.space_group_name_H-M   'P 1'
#
loop_
_entity.id
_entity.type
_entity.pdbx_description
1 polymer ?
#
loop_
_entity_poly.entity_id
_entity_poly.type
_entity_poly.pdbx_seq_one_letter_code
_entity_poly.pdbx_strand_id
1 'polypeptide(L)'
;DGQVTLGSIVVKGTARKVRKLYRDQVLAGFAGATADAFTLFERFEAKLEKHQGHLVRAAIELTRDWRTDRVLRRLEAMLAVADRSAALIITGNGDVLEPEHGVVAIGSGGAYAQAAARALTAHTQLSAEDVVRQSLAIAGEICIYTNMNHTVETLD
;
A
#
# COMPACT_ATOMS: atom_id res chain seq x y z
N ASP A 1 -6.72 4.13 -5.01
CA ASP A 1 -7.69 4.25 -6.12
C ASP A 1 -7.03 3.86 -7.46
N GLY A 2 -7.77 3.97 -8.55
CA GLY A 2 -7.35 3.57 -9.89
C GLY A 2 -6.77 4.68 -10.78
N GLN A 3 -6.68 5.92 -10.31
CA GLN A 3 -6.17 7.03 -11.12
C GLN A 3 -4.66 6.94 -11.34
N VAL A 4 -4.23 7.16 -12.59
CA VAL A 4 -2.85 7.38 -13.01
C VAL A 4 -2.81 8.72 -13.70
N THR A 5 -2.03 9.64 -13.13
CA THR A 5 -1.87 11.00 -13.65
C THR A 5 -0.43 11.18 -14.11
N LEU A 6 -0.25 11.69 -15.32
CA LEU A 6 1.06 12.07 -15.86
C LEU A 6 1.13 13.59 -15.94
N GLY A 7 1.94 14.21 -15.09
CA GLY A 7 1.88 15.66 -14.88
C GLY A 7 0.50 16.06 -14.36
N SER A 8 -0.25 16.81 -15.14
CA SER A 8 -1.62 17.26 -14.83
C SER A 8 -2.72 16.49 -15.59
N ILE A 9 -2.36 15.50 -16.40
CA ILE A 9 -3.30 14.79 -17.29
C ILE A 9 -3.61 13.40 -16.73
N VAL A 10 -4.90 13.09 -16.59
CA VAL A 10 -5.35 11.73 -16.23
C VAL A 10 -5.19 10.81 -17.44
N VAL A 11 -4.35 9.78 -17.30
CA VAL A 11 -4.02 8.81 -18.37
C VAL A 11 -4.85 7.53 -18.25
N LYS A 12 -5.13 7.09 -17.01
CA LYS A 12 -5.91 5.87 -16.74
C LYS A 12 -6.69 6.04 -15.44
N GLY A 13 -7.93 5.57 -15.40
CA GLY A 13 -8.78 5.64 -14.20
C GLY A 13 -9.01 4.29 -13.49
N THR A 14 -8.49 3.19 -14.04
CA THR A 14 -8.82 1.81 -13.66
C THR A 14 -7.60 0.98 -13.23
N ALA A 15 -6.50 1.64 -12.81
CA ALA A 15 -5.32 0.92 -12.37
C ALA A 15 -5.62 0.07 -11.13
N ARG A 16 -5.14 -1.18 -11.12
CA ARG A 16 -5.14 -2.02 -9.92
C ARG A 16 -3.77 -1.93 -9.27
N LYS A 17 -3.71 -1.33 -8.09
CA LYS A 17 -2.47 -1.05 -7.34
C LYS A 17 -2.34 -1.89 -6.06
N VAL A 18 -3.26 -2.83 -5.87
CA VAL A 18 -3.31 -3.75 -4.73
C VAL A 18 -3.27 -5.18 -5.27
N ARG A 19 -2.62 -6.08 -4.54
CA ARG A 19 -2.50 -7.50 -4.87
C ARG A 19 -2.37 -8.31 -3.59
N LYS A 20 -2.82 -9.57 -3.65
CA LYS A 20 -2.51 -10.58 -2.65
C LYS A 20 -1.18 -11.28 -2.98
N LEU A 21 -0.37 -11.49 -1.94
CA LEU A 21 0.96 -12.08 -1.94
C LEU A 21 1.00 -13.23 -0.93
N TYR A 22 2.02 -14.07 -1.02
CA TYR A 22 2.28 -15.20 -0.11
C TYR A 22 1.02 -16.05 0.15
N ARG A 23 0.61 -16.79 -0.89
CA ARG A 23 -0.56 -17.71 -0.84
C ARG A 23 -1.82 -17.02 -0.34
N ASP A 24 -2.02 -15.79 -0.81
CA ASP A 24 -3.14 -14.91 -0.45
C ASP A 24 -3.25 -14.50 1.02
N GLN A 25 -2.17 -14.64 1.80
CA GLN A 25 -2.14 -14.31 3.23
C GLN A 25 -1.60 -12.90 3.53
N VAL A 26 -1.02 -12.23 2.54
CA VAL A 26 -0.47 -10.87 2.66
C VAL A 26 -1.11 -9.98 1.62
N LEU A 27 -1.66 -8.84 2.05
CA LEU A 27 -2.07 -7.76 1.15
C LEU A 27 -0.85 -6.87 0.88
N ALA A 28 -0.67 -6.49 -0.37
CA ALA A 28 0.38 -5.55 -0.77
C ALA A 28 -0.20 -4.51 -1.74
N GLY A 29 0.08 -3.25 -1.45
CA GLY A 29 -0.23 -2.10 -2.28
C GLY A 29 1.01 -1.24 -2.52
N PHE A 30 0.99 -0.43 -3.58
CA PHE A 30 2.08 0.48 -3.89
C PHE A 30 1.59 1.87 -4.30
N ALA A 31 2.46 2.86 -4.09
CA ALA A 31 2.33 4.19 -4.64
C ALA A 31 3.64 4.54 -5.36
N GLY A 32 3.57 4.81 -6.67
CA GLY A 32 4.73 5.07 -7.51
C GLY A 32 4.56 4.52 -8.92
N ALA A 33 5.66 4.37 -9.64
CA ALA A 33 5.66 3.80 -10.98
C ALA A 33 5.28 2.31 -10.96
N THR A 34 4.48 1.88 -11.95
CA THR A 34 4.00 0.50 -12.03
C THR A 34 5.13 -0.51 -12.23
N ALA A 35 6.18 -0.16 -12.98
CA ALA A 35 7.33 -1.04 -13.18
C ALA A 35 8.12 -1.31 -11.88
N ASP A 36 8.31 -0.26 -11.08
CA ASP A 36 8.94 -0.35 -9.76
C ASP A 36 8.15 -1.30 -8.86
N ALA A 37 6.82 -1.17 -8.88
CA ALA A 37 5.93 -1.99 -8.07
C ALA A 37 6.03 -3.49 -8.39
N PHE A 38 6.04 -3.87 -9.67
CA PHE A 38 6.19 -5.27 -10.06
C PHE A 38 7.51 -5.85 -9.56
N THR A 39 8.61 -5.09 -9.74
CA THR A 39 9.93 -5.50 -9.27
C THR A 39 9.95 -5.69 -7.75
N LEU A 40 9.34 -4.76 -7.02
CA LEU A 40 9.29 -4.80 -5.56
C LEU A 40 8.40 -5.93 -5.02
N PHE A 41 7.26 -6.19 -5.65
CA PHE A 41 6.39 -7.30 -5.27
C PHE A 41 7.07 -8.65 -5.50
N GLU A 42 7.74 -8.86 -6.64
CA GLU A 42 8.47 -10.12 -6.88
C GLU A 42 9.58 -10.34 -5.85
N ARG A 43 10.33 -9.29 -5.52
CA ARG A 43 11.37 -9.35 -4.48
C ARG A 43 10.77 -9.62 -3.11
N PHE A 44 9.66 -8.98 -2.78
CA PHE A 44 9.00 -9.15 -1.48
C PHE A 44 8.39 -10.55 -1.33
N GLU A 45 7.75 -11.08 -2.38
CA GLU A 45 7.25 -12.47 -2.43
C GLU A 45 8.39 -13.47 -2.11
N ALA A 46 9.56 -13.28 -2.72
CA ALA A 46 10.72 -14.11 -2.46
C ALA A 46 11.21 -14.01 -1.00
N LYS A 47 11.13 -12.82 -0.38
CA LYS A 47 11.45 -12.64 1.05
C LYS A 47 10.41 -13.32 1.94
N LEU A 48 9.12 -13.22 1.61
CA LEU A 48 8.05 -13.89 2.34
C LEU A 48 8.23 -15.41 2.31
N GLU A 49 8.50 -16.01 1.15
CA GLU A 49 8.75 -17.45 1.05
C GLU A 49 10.01 -17.87 1.85
N LYS A 50 11.11 -17.11 1.74
CA LYS A 50 12.35 -17.39 2.49
C LYS A 50 12.15 -17.31 4.01
N HIS A 51 11.26 -16.45 4.47
CA HIS A 51 10.99 -16.20 5.88
C HIS A 51 9.67 -16.77 6.36
N GLN A 52 9.11 -17.75 5.63
CA GLN A 52 7.91 -18.50 6.03
C GLN A 52 6.73 -17.58 6.39
N GLY A 53 6.54 -16.52 5.60
CA GLY A 53 5.43 -15.58 5.77
C GLY A 53 5.62 -14.54 6.86
N HIS A 54 6.77 -14.50 7.55
CA HIS A 54 6.97 -13.54 8.63
C HIS A 54 7.11 -12.11 8.09
N LEU A 55 6.00 -11.34 8.08
CA LEU A 55 5.87 -10.06 7.40
C LEU A 55 6.95 -9.03 7.78
N VAL A 56 7.09 -8.74 9.09
CA VAL A 56 8.07 -7.75 9.59
C VAL A 56 9.50 -8.13 9.19
N ARG A 57 9.86 -9.41 9.30
CA ARG A 57 11.19 -9.90 8.93
C ARG A 57 11.42 -9.81 7.43
N ALA A 58 10.43 -10.19 6.61
CA ALA A 58 10.51 -10.06 5.16
C ALA A 58 10.66 -8.58 4.74
N ALA A 59 9.97 -7.66 5.42
CA ALA A 59 10.05 -6.22 5.16
C ALA A 59 11.45 -5.67 5.45
N ILE A 60 12.04 -6.01 6.59
CA ILE A 60 13.41 -5.61 6.96
C ILE A 60 14.44 -6.19 5.97
N GLU A 61 14.26 -7.43 5.52
CA GLU A 61 15.17 -8.05 4.56
C GLU A 61 15.01 -7.48 3.15
N LEU A 62 13.81 -7.02 2.77
CA LEU A 62 13.59 -6.27 1.54
C LEU A 62 14.30 -4.92 1.60
N THR A 63 14.18 -4.15 2.69
CA THR A 63 14.83 -2.83 2.79
C THR A 63 16.35 -2.93 2.74
N ARG A 64 16.93 -4.01 3.29
CA ARG A 64 18.37 -4.31 3.15
C ARG A 64 18.78 -4.49 1.69
N ASP A 65 18.04 -5.31 0.93
CA ASP A 65 18.28 -5.48 -0.51
C ASP A 65 18.09 -4.15 -1.25
N TRP A 66 17.02 -3.42 -0.93
CA TRP A 66 16.67 -2.15 -1.57
C TRP A 66 17.78 -1.11 -1.43
N ARG A 67 18.40 -1.02 -0.24
CA ARG A 67 19.51 -0.08 0.02
C ARG A 67 20.83 -0.51 -0.60
N THR A 68 21.05 -1.79 -0.85
CA THR A 68 22.34 -2.31 -1.33
C THR A 68 22.37 -2.46 -2.85
N ASP A 69 21.25 -2.86 -3.45
CA ASP A 69 21.12 -3.03 -4.90
C ASP A 69 21.16 -1.68 -5.64
N ARG A 70 21.94 -1.61 -6.72
CA ARG A 70 22.14 -0.38 -7.51
C ARG A 70 20.88 0.04 -8.27
N VAL A 71 20.07 -0.92 -8.69
CA VAL A 71 18.84 -0.68 -9.44
C VAL A 71 17.73 -0.27 -8.47
N LEU A 72 17.56 -1.02 -7.37
CA LEU A 72 16.46 -0.76 -6.43
C LEU A 72 16.55 0.63 -5.78
N ARG A 73 17.74 1.13 -5.48
CA ARG A 73 17.93 2.49 -4.92
C ARG A 73 17.39 3.64 -5.78
N ARG A 74 17.09 3.39 -7.05
CA ARG A 74 16.54 4.41 -7.96
C ARG A 74 15.01 4.41 -7.97
N LEU A 75 14.37 3.42 -7.35
CA LEU A 75 12.92 3.33 -7.28
C LEU A 75 12.41 4.32 -6.24
N GLU A 76 11.41 5.11 -6.61
CA GLU A 76 10.77 6.10 -5.73
C GLU A 76 9.46 5.59 -5.13
N ALA A 77 9.09 4.35 -5.45
CA ALA A 77 7.86 3.74 -4.98
C ALA A 77 7.89 3.47 -3.46
N MET A 78 6.72 3.57 -2.84
CA MET A 78 6.45 3.10 -1.47
C MET A 78 5.54 1.88 -1.53
N LEU A 79 5.73 0.95 -0.59
CA LEU A 79 4.85 -0.20 -0.40
C LEU A 79 4.06 -0.04 0.89
N ALA A 80 2.80 -0.46 0.86
CA ALA A 80 1.97 -0.72 2.02
C ALA A 80 1.67 -2.22 2.04
N VAL A 81 2.07 -2.93 3.09
CA VAL A 81 1.89 -4.38 3.20
C VAL A 81 1.24 -4.74 4.51
N ALA A 82 0.34 -5.72 4.53
CA ALA A 82 -0.36 -6.12 5.74
C ALA A 82 -0.68 -7.61 5.73
N ASP A 83 -0.60 -8.23 6.90
CA ASP A 83 -1.16 -9.56 7.18
C ASP A 83 -2.12 -9.46 8.37
N ARG A 84 -2.52 -10.59 8.95
CA ARG A 84 -3.40 -10.61 10.13
C ARG A 84 -2.76 -10.08 11.42
N SER A 85 -1.45 -9.92 11.43
CA SER A 85 -0.65 -9.59 12.61
C SER A 85 -0.12 -8.16 12.61
N ALA A 86 0.23 -7.62 11.44
CA ALA A 86 0.86 -6.30 11.33
C ALA A 86 0.52 -5.62 10.00
N ALA A 87 0.64 -4.29 9.99
CA ALA A 87 0.47 -3.45 8.80
C ALA A 87 1.63 -2.44 8.70
N LEU A 88 2.38 -2.48 7.60
CA LEU A 88 3.67 -1.82 7.45
C LEU A 88 3.71 -0.93 6.21
N ILE A 89 4.43 0.19 6.32
CA ILE A 89 4.90 0.99 5.20
C ILE A 89 6.39 0.70 5.00
N ILE A 90 6.78 0.42 3.76
CA ILE A 90 8.16 0.19 3.37
C ILE A 90 8.58 1.24 2.33
N THR A 91 9.70 1.92 2.59
CA THR A 91 10.22 2.98 1.71
C THR A 91 11.57 2.60 1.11
N GLY A 92 11.90 3.18 -0.05
CA GLY A 92 13.22 3.03 -0.69
C GLY A 92 14.39 3.63 0.10
N ASN A 93 14.11 4.49 1.08
CA ASN A 93 15.11 4.99 2.04
C ASN A 93 15.48 3.93 3.10
N GLY A 94 14.74 2.83 3.13
CA GLY A 94 14.96 1.67 3.99
C GLY A 94 14.23 1.74 5.32
N ASP A 95 13.17 2.55 5.40
CA ASP A 95 12.30 2.60 6.56
C ASP A 95 11.27 1.46 6.49
N VAL A 96 11.04 0.84 7.64
CA VAL A 96 9.91 -0.07 7.89
C VAL A 96 9.13 0.53 9.04
N LEU A 97 7.95 1.06 8.74
CA LEU A 97 7.14 1.83 9.68
C LEU A 97 5.81 1.13 9.90
N GLU A 98 5.44 0.90 11.15
CA GLU A 98 4.12 0.42 11.55
C GLU A 98 3.32 1.62 12.10
N PRO A 99 2.32 2.14 11.37
CA PRO A 99 1.55 3.28 11.82
C PRO A 99 0.70 2.96 13.05
N GLU A 100 0.53 3.96 13.91
CA GLU A 100 -0.37 3.86 15.05
C GLU A 100 -1.83 3.64 14.60
N HIS A 101 -2.62 3.00 15.47
CA HIS A 101 -4.04 2.74 15.28
C HIS A 101 -4.37 1.79 14.11
N GLY A 102 -3.39 1.07 13.57
CA GLY A 102 -3.61 0.01 12.57
C GLY A 102 -4.11 0.51 11.20
N VAL A 103 -3.97 1.80 10.90
CA VAL A 103 -4.36 2.38 9.61
C VAL A 103 -3.13 2.77 8.81
N VAL A 104 -2.94 2.12 7.66
CA VAL A 104 -1.90 2.43 6.69
C VAL A 104 -2.50 3.13 5.47
N ALA A 105 -1.93 4.26 5.06
CA ALA A 105 -2.29 4.94 3.83
C ALA A 105 -1.04 5.50 3.14
N ILE A 106 -1.00 5.38 1.81
CA ILE A 106 0.09 5.88 0.96
C ILE A 106 -0.47 6.53 -0.31
N GLY A 107 0.34 7.34 -0.98
CA GLY A 107 -0.02 8.01 -2.23
C GLY A 107 -0.63 9.41 -2.05
N SER A 108 -1.02 10.02 -3.17
CA SER A 108 -1.47 11.41 -3.24
C SER A 108 -2.68 11.74 -2.35
N GLY A 109 -3.66 10.84 -2.27
CA GLY A 109 -4.83 10.96 -1.40
C GLY A 109 -4.66 10.37 -0.01
N GLY A 110 -3.46 9.90 0.35
CA GLY A 110 -3.23 9.07 1.53
C GLY A 110 -3.62 9.75 2.85
N ALA A 111 -3.25 11.02 3.03
CA ALA A 111 -3.55 11.76 4.26
C ALA A 111 -5.06 11.96 4.49
N TYR A 112 -5.82 12.22 3.42
CA TYR A 112 -7.28 12.38 3.49
C TYR A 112 -7.94 11.05 3.85
N ALA A 113 -7.55 9.97 3.18
CA ALA A 113 -8.04 8.63 3.47
C ALA A 113 -7.71 8.20 4.90
N GLN A 114 -6.47 8.46 5.37
CA GLN A 114 -6.06 8.12 6.73
C GLN A 114 -6.86 8.88 7.78
N ALA A 115 -7.08 10.19 7.59
CA ALA A 115 -7.86 10.99 8.51
C ALA A 115 -9.31 10.48 8.61
N ALA A 116 -9.94 10.19 7.47
CA ALA A 116 -11.27 9.61 7.41
C ALA A 116 -11.34 8.23 8.09
N ALA A 117 -10.39 7.33 7.77
CA ALA A 117 -10.34 5.99 8.33
C ALA A 117 -10.21 6.01 9.85
N ARG A 118 -9.31 6.86 10.39
CA ARG A 118 -9.14 7.01 11.83
C ARG A 118 -10.43 7.48 12.52
N ALA A 119 -11.12 8.46 11.94
CA ALA A 119 -12.37 8.95 12.49
C ALA A 119 -13.47 7.87 12.46
N LEU A 120 -13.61 7.16 11.35
CA LEU A 120 -14.60 6.09 11.20
C LEU A 120 -14.33 4.93 12.16
N THR A 121 -13.08 4.47 12.27
CA THR A 121 -12.70 3.40 13.21
C THR A 121 -12.95 3.79 14.66
N ALA A 122 -12.71 5.04 15.04
CA ALA A 122 -12.88 5.50 16.42
C ALA A 122 -14.34 5.75 16.84
N HIS A 123 -15.23 6.03 15.87
CA HIS A 123 -16.57 6.56 16.16
C HIS A 123 -17.72 5.76 15.54
N THR A 124 -17.43 4.62 14.90
CA THR A 124 -18.47 3.78 14.27
C THR A 124 -18.24 2.29 14.57
N GLN A 125 -19.18 1.45 14.13
CA GLN A 125 -19.06 -0.02 14.16
C GLN A 125 -18.95 -0.60 12.74
N LEU A 126 -18.45 0.19 11.80
CA LEU A 126 -18.28 -0.24 10.42
C LEU A 126 -17.24 -1.37 10.31
N SER A 127 -17.44 -2.26 9.34
CA SER A 127 -16.44 -3.28 9.02
C SER A 127 -15.16 -2.64 8.48
N ALA A 128 -14.03 -3.35 8.54
CA ALA A 128 -12.77 -2.87 7.97
C ALA A 128 -12.91 -2.53 6.47
N GLU A 129 -13.68 -3.33 5.72
CA GLU A 129 -13.97 -3.08 4.31
C GLU A 129 -14.76 -1.76 4.13
N ASP A 130 -15.81 -1.54 4.91
CA ASP A 130 -16.63 -0.33 4.83
C ASP A 130 -15.83 0.92 5.20
N VAL A 131 -14.99 0.84 6.23
CA VAL A 131 -14.08 1.92 6.62
C VAL A 131 -13.16 2.27 5.46
N VAL A 132 -12.54 1.28 4.80
CA VAL A 132 -11.65 1.50 3.66
C VAL A 132 -12.41 2.13 2.49
N ARG A 133 -13.59 1.62 2.13
CA ARG A 133 -14.41 2.16 1.04
C ARG A 133 -14.78 3.62 1.27
N GLN A 134 -15.25 3.96 2.47
CA GLN A 134 -15.70 5.33 2.76
C GLN A 134 -14.54 6.30 2.87
N SER A 135 -13.41 5.85 3.40
CA SER A 135 -12.19 6.66 3.47
C SER A 135 -11.62 6.97 2.08
N LEU A 136 -11.63 5.99 1.18
CA LEU A 136 -11.22 6.18 -0.21
C LEU A 136 -12.21 7.06 -0.99
N ALA A 137 -13.50 6.97 -0.71
CA ALA A 137 -14.52 7.85 -1.30
C ALA A 137 -14.28 9.31 -0.91
N ILE A 138 -14.12 9.59 0.38
CA ILE A 138 -13.79 10.94 0.88
C ILE A 138 -12.48 11.46 0.26
N ALA A 139 -11.46 10.62 0.16
CA ALA A 139 -10.20 11.01 -0.48
C ALA A 139 -10.38 11.33 -1.97
N GLY A 140 -11.23 10.60 -2.69
CA GLY A 140 -11.54 10.82 -4.10
C GLY A 140 -12.40 12.06 -4.36
N GLU A 141 -13.17 12.52 -3.39
CA GLU A 141 -13.93 13.78 -3.47
C GLU A 141 -13.04 15.01 -3.26
N ILE A 142 -11.94 14.87 -2.50
CA ILE A 142 -11.07 15.99 -2.10
C ILE A 142 -9.82 16.08 -2.99
N CYS A 143 -9.17 14.96 -3.27
CA CYS A 143 -7.86 14.94 -3.94
C CYS A 143 -8.01 14.82 -5.46
N ILE A 144 -7.56 15.82 -6.20
CA ILE A 144 -7.56 15.81 -7.68
C ILE A 144 -6.74 14.66 -8.31
N TYR A 145 -5.90 14.00 -7.51
CA TYR A 145 -5.06 12.86 -7.92
C TYR A 145 -5.57 11.52 -7.39
N THR A 146 -6.84 11.45 -6.95
CA THR A 146 -7.49 10.24 -6.46
C THR A 146 -8.91 10.20 -7.01
N ASN A 147 -9.34 9.10 -7.62
CA ASN A 147 -10.68 8.97 -8.17
C ASN A 147 -11.58 8.02 -7.37
N MET A 148 -12.83 7.88 -7.84
CA MET A 148 -13.86 7.02 -7.26
C MET A 148 -13.77 5.55 -7.72
N ASN A 149 -12.73 5.16 -8.46
CA ASN A 149 -12.56 3.78 -8.89
C ASN A 149 -11.65 3.04 -7.92
N HIS A 150 -12.26 2.24 -7.05
CA HIS A 150 -11.56 1.55 -5.97
C HIS A 150 -11.52 0.04 -6.21
N THR A 151 -10.35 -0.55 -5.99
CA THR A 151 -10.21 -1.99 -5.82
C THR A 151 -9.94 -2.23 -4.34
N VAL A 152 -10.74 -3.08 -3.71
CA VAL A 152 -10.63 -3.42 -2.30
C VAL A 152 -10.40 -4.93 -2.20
N GLU A 153 -9.37 -5.32 -1.46
CA GLU A 153 -8.97 -6.70 -1.20
C GLU A 153 -9.04 -6.95 0.30
N THR A 154 -9.47 -8.15 0.70
CA THR A 154 -9.59 -8.57 2.10
C THR A 154 -8.82 -9.87 2.32
N LEU A 155 -8.38 -10.10 3.56
CA LEU A 155 -7.94 -11.40 4.04
C LEU A 155 -9.11 -12.05 4.78
N ASP A 156 -9.63 -13.16 4.25
CA ASP A 156 -10.52 -14.07 4.98
C ASP A 156 -9.74 -14.72 6.10
#